data_AF-A0AA39PG15-F1
#
_entry.id   AF-A0AA39PG15-F1
#
_cell.length_a   1.000
_cell.length_b   1.000
_cell.length_c   1.000
_cell.angle_alpha   90.00
_cell.angle_beta   90.00
_cell.angle_gamma   90.00
#
_symmetry.space_group_name_H-M   'P 1'
#
loop_
_entity.id
_entity.type
_entity.pdbx_description
1 polymer ?
#
loop_
_entity_poly.entity_id
_entity_poly.type
_entity_poly.pdbx_seq_one_letter_code
_entity_poly.pdbx_strand_id
1 'polypeptide(L)'
;MVKMGQPGRPFKLLIDTGSSNMWVSAHKEYKPSPSSKNTHLQSVNVSQGSGSFTRMEIINRYELSPALVIDKQSISVLSPSQGLQGVDGILGIGPVDLTQGTVNGMGNDPTVTDNLKSEGKILKETIAISYQPITGPGMDMMNGEMSSGFEDSSKYTGDITYVLITSTSPANKYWGINQAVTDGKNMNIMSKCAGIVDRHLYSYGITFNLLTLIMSIVNLCVYEE
;
A
#
# COMPACT_ATOMS: atom_id res chain seq x y z
N MET A 1 7.25 -11.94 0.52
CA MET A 1 7.62 -11.85 1.96
C MET A 1 8.67 -10.78 2.09
N VAL A 2 8.63 -10.00 3.17
CA VAL A 2 9.65 -9.00 3.51
C VAL A 2 10.31 -9.38 4.83
N LYS A 3 11.47 -8.82 5.18
CA LYS A 3 12.09 -9.06 6.49
C LYS A 3 12.26 -7.78 7.29
N MET A 4 12.18 -7.91 8.61
CA MET A 4 12.42 -6.80 9.54
C MET A 4 13.41 -7.21 10.62
N GLY A 5 14.27 -6.27 11.01
CA GLY A 5 15.24 -6.46 12.08
C GLY A 5 16.56 -7.09 11.65
N GLN A 6 17.44 -7.28 12.63
CA GLN A 6 18.74 -7.95 12.46
C GLN A 6 19.00 -8.88 13.66
N PRO A 7 18.97 -10.22 13.48
CA PRO A 7 18.71 -10.94 12.23
C PRO A 7 17.29 -10.72 11.69
N GLY A 8 17.15 -10.68 10.37
CA GLY A 8 15.89 -10.38 9.68
C GLY A 8 14.84 -11.47 9.87
N ARG A 9 13.64 -11.08 10.31
CA ARG A 9 12.49 -11.96 10.51
C ARG A 9 11.45 -11.75 9.42
N PRO A 10 10.92 -12.81 8.80
CA PRO A 10 9.99 -12.67 7.68
C PRO A 10 8.60 -12.22 8.14
N PHE A 11 7.95 -11.37 7.37
CA PHE A 11 6.56 -10.94 7.51
C PHE A 11 5.84 -11.00 6.16
N LYS A 12 4.58 -11.42 6.17
CA LYS A 12 3.67 -11.37 5.02
C LYS A 12 2.84 -10.10 5.14
N LEU A 13 3.15 -9.07 4.36
CA LEU A 13 2.40 -7.82 4.39
C LEU A 13 1.43 -7.73 3.22
N LEU A 14 0.30 -7.11 3.48
CA LEU A 14 -0.62 -6.65 2.46
C LEU A 14 -0.03 -5.41 1.77
N ILE A 15 0.04 -5.41 0.44
CA ILE A 15 0.37 -4.20 -0.32
C ILE A 15 -0.89 -3.33 -0.41
N ASP A 16 -0.75 -2.05 -0.07
CA ASP A 16 -1.86 -1.11 0.01
C ASP A 16 -1.46 0.25 -0.61
N THR A 17 -2.10 0.61 -1.73
CA THR A 17 -1.88 1.92 -2.39
C THR A 17 -2.78 3.02 -1.86
N GLY A 18 -3.79 2.68 -1.04
CA GLY A 18 -4.69 3.62 -0.39
C GLY A 18 -4.19 4.12 0.98
N SER A 19 -3.09 3.56 1.51
CA SER A 19 -2.43 4.06 2.72
C SER A 19 -0.91 4.11 2.59
N SER A 20 -0.24 4.82 3.51
CA SER A 20 1.20 5.09 3.42
C SER A 20 2.01 4.65 4.65
N ASN A 21 1.35 4.29 5.74
CA ASN A 21 2.03 3.76 6.92
C ASN A 21 2.29 2.26 6.75
N MET A 22 3.51 1.83 7.09
CA MET A 22 3.80 0.41 7.27
C MET A 22 3.49 -0.03 8.70
N TRP A 23 2.79 -1.14 8.87
CA TRP A 23 2.50 -1.66 10.20
C TRP A 23 2.45 -3.18 10.26
N VAL A 24 2.69 -3.72 11.47
CA VAL A 24 2.74 -5.17 11.74
C VAL A 24 1.99 -5.54 13.02
N SER A 25 1.93 -6.85 13.31
CA SER A 25 1.23 -7.47 14.45
C SER A 25 -0.28 -7.67 14.26
N ALA A 26 -0.75 -7.81 13.02
CA ALA A 26 -2.11 -8.31 12.76
C ALA A 26 -2.28 -9.80 13.15
N HIS A 27 -1.29 -10.62 12.81
CA HIS A 27 -1.32 -12.07 13.04
C HIS A 27 -0.06 -12.53 13.76
N LYS A 28 1.12 -12.27 13.18
CA LYS A 28 2.41 -12.55 13.81
C LYS A 28 2.83 -11.42 14.74
N GLU A 29 3.00 -11.74 16.03
CA GLU A 29 3.57 -10.82 17.02
C GLU A 29 4.94 -10.29 16.57
N TYR A 30 5.08 -8.97 16.59
CA TYR A 30 6.37 -8.32 16.41
C TYR A 30 7.23 -8.44 17.67
N LYS A 31 8.44 -8.98 17.52
CA LYS A 31 9.43 -9.07 18.60
C LYS A 31 10.63 -8.20 18.23
N PRO A 32 11.00 -7.20 19.07
CA PRO A 32 12.15 -6.35 18.82
C PRO A 32 13.44 -7.14 18.58
N SER A 33 14.31 -6.57 17.75
CA SER A 33 15.66 -7.05 17.44
C SER A 33 16.68 -5.98 17.86
N PRO A 34 17.99 -6.28 17.92
CA PRO A 34 19.03 -5.29 18.19
C PRO A 34 18.98 -4.01 17.33
N SER A 35 18.49 -4.09 16.09
CA SER A 35 18.33 -2.92 15.21
C SER A 35 17.04 -2.13 15.44
N SER A 36 16.17 -2.58 16.35
CA SER A 36 14.91 -1.91 16.68
C SER A 36 15.13 -0.75 17.63
N LYS A 37 14.66 0.43 17.25
CA LYS A 37 14.68 1.64 18.08
C LYS A 37 13.25 2.10 18.35
N ASN A 38 12.86 2.15 19.61
CA ASN A 38 11.59 2.75 20.02
C ASN A 38 11.64 4.27 19.83
N THR A 39 10.64 4.86 19.18
CA THR A 39 10.54 6.32 19.04
C THR A 39 9.92 6.98 20.28
N HIS A 40 9.26 6.18 21.13
CA HIS A 40 8.37 6.62 22.23
C HIS A 40 7.13 7.39 21.77
N LEU A 41 6.87 7.42 20.46
CA LEU A 41 5.68 8.01 19.88
C LEU A 41 4.59 6.95 19.75
N GLN A 42 3.34 7.43 19.75
CA GLN A 42 2.16 6.60 19.58
C GLN A 42 1.52 6.94 18.24
N SER A 43 1.22 5.90 17.45
CA SER A 43 0.48 6.10 16.21
C SER A 43 -0.98 6.45 16.54
N VAL A 44 -1.56 7.37 15.77
CA VAL A 44 -2.93 7.86 15.92
C VAL A 44 -3.91 6.79 15.45
N ASN A 45 -5.05 6.71 16.14
CA ASN A 45 -6.14 5.80 15.78
C ASN A 45 -6.70 6.16 14.40
N VAL A 46 -6.35 5.39 13.37
CA VAL A 46 -7.17 5.28 12.17
C VAL A 46 -8.24 4.23 12.49
N SER A 47 -9.44 4.69 12.82
CA SER A 47 -10.60 3.85 13.13
C SER A 47 -11.11 3.13 11.88
N GLN A 48 -10.43 2.05 11.48
CA GLN A 48 -11.03 1.05 10.59
C GLN A 48 -11.70 -0.03 11.46
N GLY A 49 -13.01 0.14 11.71
CA GLY A 49 -13.87 -0.89 12.31
C GLY A 49 -13.59 -1.28 13.77
N SER A 50 -14.52 -0.96 14.67
CA SER A 50 -14.79 -1.51 16.02
C SER A 50 -13.67 -1.77 17.07
N GLY A 51 -12.38 -1.54 16.79
CA GLY A 51 -11.29 -1.78 17.74
C GLY A 51 -10.43 -0.55 18.03
N SER A 52 -10.17 -0.25 19.31
CA SER A 52 -9.13 0.69 19.74
C SER A 52 -7.81 -0.06 19.86
N PHE A 53 -6.77 0.37 19.15
CA PHE A 53 -5.45 -0.28 19.18
C PHE A 53 -4.41 0.72 19.67
N THR A 54 -3.67 0.36 20.73
CA THR A 54 -2.47 1.10 21.09
C THR A 54 -1.37 0.70 20.11
N ARG A 55 -0.84 1.68 19.37
CA ARG A 55 0.21 1.49 18.37
C ARG A 55 1.49 2.15 18.86
N MET A 56 2.59 1.42 18.82
CA MET A 56 3.93 1.95 19.11
C MET A 56 4.67 2.16 17.80
N GLU A 57 5.23 3.35 17.60
CA GLU A 57 6.06 3.62 16.43
C GLU A 57 7.52 3.25 16.72
N ILE A 58 8.12 2.46 15.84
CA ILE A 58 9.54 2.07 15.94
C ILE A 58 10.28 2.38 14.65
N ILE A 59 11.59 2.55 14.74
CA ILE A 59 12.50 2.52 13.59
C ILE A 59 13.23 1.18 13.58
N ASN A 60 13.28 0.51 12.43
CA ASN A 60 14.05 -0.72 12.29
C ASN A 60 14.56 -0.93 10.85
N ARG A 61 15.52 -1.85 10.71
CA ARG A 61 15.95 -2.40 9.43
C ARG A 61 14.79 -3.10 8.73
N TYR A 62 14.61 -2.82 7.45
CA TYR A 62 13.59 -3.42 6.59
C TYR A 62 14.22 -3.91 5.29
N GLU A 63 13.93 -5.15 4.91
CA GLU A 63 14.42 -5.81 3.69
C GLU A 63 13.21 -6.19 2.83
N LEU A 64 13.01 -5.44 1.73
CA LEU A 64 12.02 -5.77 0.70
C LEU A 64 12.51 -6.97 -0.13
N SER A 65 13.80 -6.95 -0.48
CA SER A 65 14.53 -8.02 -1.14
C SER A 65 16.02 -7.96 -0.74
N PRO A 66 16.84 -8.97 -1.04
CA PRO A 66 18.28 -8.93 -0.72
C PRO A 66 19.01 -7.69 -1.29
N ALA A 67 18.51 -7.11 -2.39
CA ALA A 67 19.09 -5.91 -3.01
C ALA A 67 18.47 -4.60 -2.48
N LEU A 68 17.25 -4.66 -1.94
CA LEU A 68 16.47 -3.50 -1.49
C LEU A 68 16.30 -3.56 0.02
N VAL A 69 17.31 -3.03 0.71
CA VAL A 69 17.35 -2.99 2.17
C VAL A 69 17.46 -1.55 2.65
N ILE A 70 16.62 -1.21 3.62
CA ILE A 70 16.50 0.09 4.27
C ILE A 70 17.01 -0.08 5.70
N ASP A 71 17.89 0.82 6.14
CA ASP A 71 18.47 0.74 7.48
C ASP A 71 17.50 1.23 8.55
N LYS A 72 16.66 2.21 8.20
CA LYS A 72 15.78 2.93 9.14
C LYS A 72 14.39 3.15 8.54
N GLN A 73 13.59 2.09 8.50
CA GLN A 73 12.17 2.21 8.17
C GLN A 73 11.36 2.44 9.44
N SER A 74 10.43 3.40 9.39
CA SER A 74 9.41 3.61 10.40
C SER A 74 8.30 2.56 10.27
N ILE A 75 7.90 1.98 11.40
CA ILE A 75 6.98 0.83 11.48
C ILE A 75 6.06 1.01 12.69
N SER A 76 4.76 1.02 12.46
CA SER A 76 3.79 0.96 13.56
C SER A 76 3.60 -0.50 14.00
N VAL A 77 3.81 -0.78 15.27
CA VAL A 77 3.54 -2.08 15.88
C VAL A 77 2.21 -2.01 16.62
N LEU A 78 1.23 -2.77 16.16
CA LEU A 78 -0.06 -2.85 16.86
C LEU A 78 0.02 -3.80 18.06
N SER A 79 -0.75 -3.49 19.10
CA SER A 79 -1.16 -4.53 20.05
C SER A 79 -1.90 -5.65 19.31
N PRO A 80 -1.68 -6.93 19.64
CA PRO A 80 -2.35 -8.05 18.99
C PRO A 80 -3.85 -7.81 18.93
N SER A 81 -4.39 -7.82 17.72
CA SER A 81 -5.79 -7.55 17.47
C SER A 81 -6.30 -8.44 16.35
N GLN A 82 -7.60 -8.73 16.37
CA GLN A 82 -8.32 -9.44 15.32
C GLN A 82 -8.43 -8.53 14.08
N GLY A 83 -7.30 -8.23 13.43
CA GLY A 83 -7.24 -7.15 12.44
C GLY A 83 -7.33 -7.62 11.00
N LEU A 84 -6.63 -8.68 10.63
CA LEU A 84 -6.44 -9.06 9.23
C LEU A 84 -6.18 -10.58 9.11
N GLN A 85 -7.09 -11.31 8.47
CA GLN A 85 -6.85 -12.75 8.22
C GLN A 85 -5.80 -12.91 7.12
N GLY A 86 -4.83 -13.81 7.35
CA GLY A 86 -3.90 -14.29 6.32
C GLY A 86 -2.67 -13.43 6.03
N VAL A 87 -2.46 -12.31 6.75
CA VAL A 87 -1.27 -11.44 6.65
C VAL A 87 -0.85 -10.93 8.03
N ASP A 88 0.41 -10.52 8.17
CA ASP A 88 1.01 -10.04 9.42
C ASP A 88 0.89 -8.52 9.60
N GLY A 89 0.47 -7.79 8.56
CA GLY A 89 0.27 -6.35 8.58
C GLY A 89 0.12 -5.74 7.17
N ILE A 90 0.37 -4.43 7.05
CA ILE A 90 0.26 -3.66 5.79
C ILE A 90 1.60 -3.01 5.44
N LEU A 91 1.92 -3.02 4.15
CA LEU A 91 2.94 -2.21 3.49
C LEU A 91 2.21 -1.09 2.73
N GLY A 92 2.09 0.07 3.38
CA GLY A 92 1.54 1.26 2.75
C GLY A 92 2.50 1.81 1.70
N ILE A 93 1.99 2.01 0.49
CA ILE A 93 2.73 2.52 -0.68
C ILE A 93 1.99 3.68 -1.37
N GLY A 94 1.08 4.32 -0.64
CA GLY A 94 0.49 5.60 -1.01
C GLY A 94 1.50 6.76 -0.93
N PRO A 95 1.09 7.96 -1.35
CA PRO A 95 1.90 9.17 -1.18
C PRO A 95 2.19 9.51 0.30
N VAL A 96 3.36 10.07 0.57
CA VAL A 96 3.86 10.31 1.94
C VAL A 96 2.98 11.26 2.78
N ASP A 97 2.23 12.15 2.14
CA ASP A 97 1.32 13.09 2.82
C ASP A 97 0.21 12.39 3.61
N LEU A 98 -0.18 11.16 3.23
CA LEU A 98 -1.14 10.35 3.98
C LEU A 98 -0.61 9.87 5.34
N THR A 99 0.69 9.98 5.60
CA THR A 99 1.27 9.70 6.93
C THR A 99 1.15 10.88 7.89
N GLN A 100 0.80 12.07 7.38
CA GLN A 100 0.75 13.26 8.21
C GLN A 100 -0.32 13.12 9.29
N GLY A 101 0.09 13.29 10.55
CA GLY A 101 -0.82 13.17 11.69
C GLY A 101 -1.27 11.75 12.00
N THR A 102 -0.67 10.72 11.37
CA THR A 102 -0.91 9.32 11.74
C THR A 102 -0.01 8.84 12.85
N VAL A 103 0.99 9.64 13.26
CA VAL A 103 1.78 9.43 14.47
C VAL A 103 1.87 10.72 15.27
N ASN A 104 1.48 10.67 16.54
CA ASN A 104 1.46 11.85 17.40
C ASN A 104 2.86 12.43 17.55
N GLY A 105 3.01 13.72 17.27
CA GLY A 105 4.30 14.42 17.36
C GLY A 105 5.27 14.14 16.21
N MET A 106 4.82 13.44 15.16
CA MET A 106 5.57 13.23 13.92
C MET A 106 4.95 14.06 12.78
N GLY A 107 5.79 14.56 11.88
CA GLY A 107 5.37 15.14 10.61
C GLY A 107 5.04 14.05 9.60
N ASN A 108 5.39 14.28 8.33
CA ASN A 108 5.35 13.23 7.32
C ASN A 108 6.44 12.18 7.64
N ASP A 109 6.05 10.92 7.58
CA ASP A 109 6.90 9.75 7.78
C ASP A 109 7.25 9.12 6.43
N PRO A 110 8.53 9.14 6.00
CA PRO A 110 8.93 8.61 4.71
C PRO A 110 8.51 7.15 4.47
N THR A 111 7.88 6.91 3.33
CA THR A 111 7.46 5.56 2.93
C THR A 111 8.67 4.67 2.60
N VAL A 112 8.41 3.37 2.41
CA VAL A 112 9.45 2.43 1.93
C VAL A 112 10.08 2.91 0.62
N THR A 113 9.30 3.48 -0.30
CA THR A 113 9.80 3.93 -1.59
C THR A 113 10.66 5.19 -1.44
N ASP A 114 10.23 6.14 -0.61
CA ASP A 114 10.97 7.36 -0.29
C ASP A 114 12.33 7.01 0.34
N ASN A 115 12.35 6.05 1.27
CA ASN A 115 13.56 5.58 1.93
C ASN A 115 14.48 4.82 0.97
N LEU A 116 13.96 3.96 0.10
CA LEU A 116 14.77 3.31 -0.94
C LEU A 116 15.41 4.34 -1.88
N LYS A 117 14.67 5.40 -2.24
CA LYS A 117 15.17 6.46 -3.11
C LYS A 117 16.24 7.30 -2.42
N SER A 118 15.99 7.74 -1.19
CA SER A 118 16.92 8.57 -0.42
C SER A 118 18.20 7.84 0.00
N GLU A 119 18.13 6.53 0.26
CA GLU A 119 19.31 5.68 0.48
C GLU A 119 20.03 5.25 -0.83
N GLY A 120 19.57 5.73 -1.99
CA GLY A 120 20.18 5.44 -3.29
C GLY A 120 20.03 3.99 -3.77
N LYS A 121 19.08 3.23 -3.20
CA LYS A 121 18.81 1.83 -3.60
C LYS A 121 18.03 1.74 -4.91
N ILE A 122 17.27 2.79 -5.24
CA ILE A 122 16.54 2.91 -6.51
C ILE A 122 16.84 4.25 -7.18
N LEU A 123 16.90 4.24 -8.52
CA LEU A 123 17.19 5.43 -9.33
C LEU A 123 15.96 6.29 -9.58
N LYS A 124 14.77 5.68 -9.62
CA LYS A 124 13.49 6.37 -9.78
C LYS A 124 12.61 6.11 -8.57
N GLU A 125 11.89 7.12 -8.11
CA GLU A 125 10.90 6.98 -7.04
C GLU A 125 9.59 6.47 -7.66
N THR A 126 9.57 5.19 -7.99
CA THR A 126 8.48 4.55 -8.75
C THR A 126 8.20 3.17 -8.20
N ILE A 127 6.93 2.77 -8.26
CA ILE A 127 6.46 1.44 -7.95
C ILE A 127 5.68 0.95 -9.16
N ALA A 128 6.04 -0.23 -9.67
CA ALA A 128 5.28 -0.92 -10.70
C ALA A 128 4.65 -2.17 -10.09
N ILE A 129 3.37 -2.41 -10.39
CA ILE A 129 2.65 -3.57 -9.86
C ILE A 129 1.95 -4.31 -10.98
N SER A 130 2.24 -5.60 -11.09
CA SER A 130 1.63 -6.53 -12.03
C SER A 130 0.74 -7.51 -11.28
N TYR A 131 -0.48 -7.70 -11.78
CA TYR A 131 -1.41 -8.69 -11.27
C TYR A 131 -1.94 -9.54 -12.41
N GLN A 132 -2.07 -10.84 -12.14
CA GLN A 132 -2.63 -11.78 -13.10
C GLN A 132 -3.94 -12.34 -12.55
N PRO A 133 -4.98 -12.48 -13.39
CA PRO A 133 -6.20 -13.17 -13.00
C PRO A 133 -5.90 -14.58 -12.49
N ILE A 134 -6.59 -15.01 -11.44
CA ILE A 134 -6.53 -16.39 -10.97
C ILE A 134 -7.60 -17.17 -11.73
N THR A 135 -7.18 -18.15 -12.54
CA THR A 135 -8.07 -19.05 -13.26
C THR A 135 -7.89 -20.47 -12.74
N GLY A 136 -8.77 -20.92 -11.83
CA GLY A 136 -8.75 -22.29 -11.30
C GLY A 136 -9.15 -22.39 -9.81
N PRO A 137 -9.29 -23.61 -9.27
CA PRO A 137 -9.76 -23.84 -7.90
C PRO A 137 -8.74 -23.48 -6.80
N GLY A 138 -7.55 -22.99 -7.15
CA GLY A 138 -6.51 -22.58 -6.21
C GLY A 138 -6.53 -21.07 -5.97
N MET A 139 -7.04 -20.62 -4.83
CA MET A 139 -7.06 -19.20 -4.45
C MET A 139 -5.70 -18.68 -3.92
N ASP A 140 -4.68 -19.53 -3.84
CA ASP A 140 -3.35 -19.22 -3.26
C ASP A 140 -2.22 -19.11 -4.30
N MET A 141 -2.52 -18.77 -5.55
CA MET A 141 -1.48 -18.60 -6.57
C MET A 141 -0.71 -17.28 -6.38
N MET A 142 0.60 -17.36 -6.11
CA MET A 142 1.51 -16.22 -6.15
C MET A 142 1.82 -15.86 -7.61
N ASN A 143 0.95 -15.09 -8.26
CA ASN A 143 1.06 -14.71 -9.67
C ASN A 143 1.19 -13.19 -9.90
N GLY A 144 1.23 -12.40 -8.83
CA GLY A 144 1.50 -10.96 -8.88
C GLY A 144 2.97 -10.64 -8.61
N GLU A 145 3.39 -9.45 -9.05
CA GLU A 145 4.76 -8.94 -8.85
C GLU A 145 4.73 -7.44 -8.57
N MET A 146 5.65 -6.99 -7.72
CA MET A 146 5.90 -5.56 -7.45
C MET A 146 7.38 -5.29 -7.68
N SER A 147 7.67 -4.24 -8.44
CA SER A 147 9.02 -3.73 -8.69
C SER A 147 9.15 -2.31 -8.14
N SER A 148 10.34 -2.00 -7.60
CA SER A 148 10.67 -0.66 -7.08
C SER A 148 11.78 -0.06 -7.91
N GLY A 149 11.54 1.14 -8.44
CA GLY A 149 12.51 1.90 -9.21
C GLY A 149 12.58 1.61 -10.71
N PHE A 150 11.80 0.64 -11.20
CA PHE A 150 11.68 0.32 -12.62
C PHE A 150 10.38 -0.41 -12.93
N GLU A 151 10.00 -0.37 -14.20
CA GLU A 151 8.89 -1.11 -14.78
C GLU A 151 9.43 -2.37 -15.48
N ASP A 152 8.93 -3.56 -15.12
CA ASP A 152 9.31 -4.81 -15.80
C ASP A 152 8.54 -4.95 -17.13
N SER A 153 9.25 -4.78 -18.25
CA SER A 153 8.68 -4.92 -19.60
C SER A 153 8.13 -6.30 -19.92
N SER A 154 8.46 -7.33 -19.14
CA SER A 154 7.87 -8.66 -19.31
C SER A 154 6.42 -8.74 -18.80
N LYS A 155 5.95 -7.72 -18.07
CA LYS A 155 4.63 -7.71 -17.39
C LYS A 155 3.57 -6.88 -18.09
N TYR A 156 3.90 -6.17 -19.15
CA TYR A 156 2.95 -5.36 -19.91
C TYR A 156 3.21 -5.47 -21.41
N THR A 157 2.21 -5.07 -22.19
CA THR A 157 2.28 -5.02 -23.65
C THR A 157 1.97 -3.60 -24.12
N GLY A 158 2.62 -3.14 -25.19
CA GLY A 158 2.46 -1.77 -25.67
C GLY A 158 3.13 -0.75 -24.76
N ASP A 159 2.73 0.52 -24.91
CA ASP A 159 3.33 1.64 -24.19
C ASP A 159 2.59 1.96 -22.89
N ILE A 160 3.33 2.47 -21.90
CA ILE A 160 2.75 2.97 -20.64
C ILE A 160 2.18 4.37 -20.87
N THR A 161 0.88 4.52 -20.61
CA THR A 161 0.23 5.84 -20.59
C THR A 161 0.34 6.45 -19.19
N TYR A 162 0.98 7.62 -19.10
CA TYR A 162 1.04 8.39 -17.86
C TYR A 162 -0.07 9.45 -17.82
N VAL A 163 -0.68 9.59 -16.65
CA VAL A 163 -1.62 10.67 -16.35
C VAL A 163 -1.14 11.43 -15.13
N LEU A 164 -1.46 12.72 -15.05
CA LEU A 164 -1.15 13.52 -13.88
C LEU A 164 -2.05 13.14 -12.71
N ILE A 165 -1.52 13.26 -11.50
CA ILE A 165 -2.35 13.23 -10.29
C ILE A 165 -3.41 14.31 -10.40
N THR A 166 -4.65 13.95 -10.10
CA THR A 166 -5.76 14.91 -10.14
C THR A 166 -5.53 16.07 -9.17
N SER A 167 -6.00 17.26 -9.53
CA SER A 167 -6.03 18.41 -8.60
C SER A 167 -7.24 18.39 -7.66
N THR A 168 -8.19 17.49 -7.87
CA THR A 168 -9.45 17.42 -7.12
C THR A 168 -9.25 16.72 -5.78
N SER A 169 -9.56 17.42 -4.68
CA SER A 169 -9.58 16.86 -3.34
C SER A 169 -10.83 16.00 -3.11
N PRO A 170 -10.75 14.90 -2.34
CA PRO A 170 -9.58 14.40 -1.61
C PRO A 170 -8.66 13.49 -2.42
N ALA A 171 -9.03 13.13 -3.66
CA ALA A 171 -8.28 12.16 -4.48
C ALA A 171 -6.83 12.61 -4.78
N ASN A 172 -6.57 13.92 -4.80
CA ASN A 172 -5.23 14.50 -4.99
C ASN A 172 -4.20 14.15 -3.91
N LYS A 173 -4.63 13.61 -2.76
CA LYS A 173 -3.75 13.12 -1.67
C LYS A 173 -3.32 11.66 -1.85
N TYR A 174 -3.81 10.98 -2.87
CA TYR A 174 -3.58 9.56 -3.12
C TYR A 174 -2.98 9.37 -4.52
N TRP A 175 -2.90 8.13 -4.99
CA TRP A 175 -2.73 7.80 -6.41
C TRP A 175 -4.01 8.14 -7.20
N GLY A 176 -4.38 9.43 -7.21
CA GLY A 176 -5.64 9.94 -7.74
C GLY A 176 -5.55 10.36 -9.20
N ILE A 177 -6.56 10.00 -10.01
CA ILE A 177 -6.62 10.33 -11.44
C ILE A 177 -8.00 10.87 -11.81
N ASN A 178 -8.08 11.56 -12.95
CA ASN A 178 -9.35 11.88 -13.59
C ASN A 178 -9.66 10.85 -14.67
N GLN A 179 -10.87 10.29 -14.67
CA GLN A 179 -11.30 9.32 -15.67
C GLN A 179 -12.75 9.52 -16.09
N ALA A 180 -13.11 8.95 -17.23
CA ALA A 180 -14.48 8.78 -17.68
C ALA A 180 -14.66 7.33 -18.15
N VAL A 181 -15.87 6.78 -17.99
CA VAL A 181 -16.17 5.39 -18.35
C VAL A 181 -17.35 5.37 -19.31
N THR A 182 -17.18 4.64 -20.41
CA THR A 182 -18.25 4.31 -21.34
C THR A 182 -18.36 2.80 -21.46
N ASP A 183 -19.54 2.31 -21.84
CA ASP A 183 -19.67 0.91 -22.26
C ASP A 183 -19.09 0.70 -23.67
N GLY A 184 -19.02 -0.55 -24.12
CA GLY A 184 -18.58 -0.90 -25.48
C GLY A 184 -19.50 -0.39 -26.61
N LYS A 185 -20.58 0.33 -26.29
CA LYS A 185 -21.53 0.96 -27.22
C LYS A 185 -21.52 2.49 -27.10
N ASN A 186 -20.51 3.07 -26.43
CA ASN A 186 -20.36 4.50 -26.16
C ASN A 186 -21.46 5.10 -25.25
N MET A 187 -22.20 4.28 -24.51
CA MET A 187 -23.09 4.76 -23.46
C MET A 187 -22.25 5.26 -22.28
N ASN A 188 -22.52 6.49 -21.82
CA ASN A 188 -21.85 7.04 -20.66
C ASN A 188 -22.25 6.25 -19.40
N ILE A 189 -21.27 5.60 -18.77
CA ILE A 189 -21.41 4.96 -17.45
C ILE A 189 -21.03 5.96 -16.37
N MET A 190 -19.96 6.73 -16.63
CA MET A 190 -19.41 7.70 -15.70
C MET A 190 -18.84 8.86 -16.50
N SER A 191 -19.37 10.06 -16.28
CA SER A 191 -18.78 11.29 -16.80
C SER A 191 -17.44 11.58 -16.11
N LYS A 192 -16.65 12.48 -16.68
CA LYS A 192 -15.31 12.79 -16.15
C LYS A 192 -15.37 13.12 -14.65
N CYS A 193 -14.77 12.28 -13.81
CA CYS A 193 -14.67 12.48 -12.37
C CYS A 193 -13.28 12.09 -11.85
N ALA A 194 -12.98 12.54 -10.63
CA ALA A 194 -11.75 12.21 -9.93
C ALA A 194 -11.96 11.00 -9.01
N GLY A 195 -11.00 10.08 -9.00
CA GLY A 195 -10.98 8.93 -8.10
C GLY A 195 -9.56 8.45 -7.84
N ILE A 196 -9.39 7.38 -7.06
CA ILE A 196 -8.08 6.83 -6.71
C ILE A 196 -7.85 5.46 -7.31
N VAL A 197 -6.60 5.17 -7.64
CA VAL A 197 -6.13 3.82 -7.95
C VAL A 197 -5.74 3.16 -6.64
N ASP A 198 -6.75 2.63 -5.95
CA ASP A 198 -6.56 1.93 -4.69
C ASP A 198 -6.69 0.41 -4.88
N ARG A 199 -5.67 -0.29 -4.39
CA ARG A 199 -5.73 -1.72 -4.14
C ARG A 199 -5.39 -2.02 -2.69
N HIS A 200 -6.44 -2.29 -1.92
CA HIS A 200 -6.38 -3.14 -0.75
C HIS A 200 -6.70 -4.59 -1.18
N LEU A 201 -5.74 -5.52 -1.09
CA LEU A 201 -6.00 -6.96 -1.27
C LEU A 201 -6.77 -7.54 -0.04
N TYR A 202 -8.04 -7.17 0.08
CA TYR A 202 -9.05 -7.89 0.85
C TYR A 202 -10.28 -8.11 -0.01
N SER A 203 -10.27 -9.16 -0.81
CA SER A 203 -11.53 -9.77 -1.21
C SER A 203 -11.36 -11.29 -1.22
N TYR A 204 -12.03 -11.92 -0.26
CA TYR A 204 -12.36 -13.34 -0.29
C TYR A 204 -12.97 -13.66 -1.66
N GLY A 205 -12.23 -14.38 -2.50
CA GLY A 205 -12.78 -15.08 -3.67
C GLY A 205 -13.46 -14.23 -4.74
N ILE A 206 -13.24 -12.91 -4.83
CA ILE A 206 -13.76 -12.13 -5.97
C ILE A 206 -12.78 -12.24 -7.13
N THR A 207 -13.17 -13.05 -8.11
CA THR A 207 -12.60 -13.06 -9.46
C THR A 207 -12.43 -11.64 -10.00
N PHE A 208 -11.24 -11.35 -10.53
CA PHE A 208 -10.95 -10.16 -11.32
C PHE A 208 -11.97 -10.04 -12.45
N ASN A 209 -12.93 -9.13 -12.30
CA ASN A 209 -13.75 -8.65 -13.40
C ASN A 209 -13.56 -7.14 -13.49
N LEU A 210 -13.71 -6.60 -14.71
CA LEU A 210 -13.64 -5.17 -15.04
C LEU A 210 -14.44 -4.30 -14.04
N LEU A 211 -15.50 -4.86 -13.47
CA LEU A 211 -16.35 -4.24 -12.46
C LEU A 211 -15.63 -3.87 -11.15
N THR A 212 -14.61 -4.63 -10.71
CA THR A 212 -13.88 -4.35 -9.46
C THR A 212 -12.91 -3.18 -9.59
N LEU A 213 -12.28 -3.02 -10.77
CA LEU A 213 -11.49 -1.83 -11.11
C LEU A 213 -12.39 -0.59 -11.22
N ILE A 214 -13.57 -0.75 -11.82
CA ILE A 214 -14.58 0.31 -11.88
C ILE A 214 -15.03 0.68 -10.45
N MET A 215 -15.31 -0.27 -9.56
CA MET A 215 -15.80 0.01 -8.21
C MET A 215 -14.80 0.68 -7.27
N SER A 216 -13.50 0.37 -7.33
CA SER A 216 -12.47 1.09 -6.54
C SER A 216 -12.43 2.57 -6.91
N ILE A 217 -12.64 2.89 -8.19
CA ILE A 217 -12.61 4.27 -8.68
C ILE A 217 -13.98 4.97 -8.56
N VAL A 218 -15.09 4.23 -8.62
CA VAL A 218 -16.46 4.75 -8.42
C VAL A 218 -16.67 5.28 -6.99
N ASN A 219 -16.09 4.63 -5.97
CA ASN A 219 -16.37 4.98 -4.57
C ASN A 219 -16.06 6.45 -4.21
N LEU A 220 -15.20 7.15 -4.95
CA LEU A 220 -14.93 8.58 -4.74
C LEU A 220 -15.79 9.53 -5.57
N CYS A 221 -16.36 9.07 -6.69
CA CYS A 221 -17.28 9.91 -7.46
C CYS A 221 -18.66 10.02 -6.77
N VAL A 222 -18.91 9.24 -5.71
CA VAL A 222 -20.14 9.26 -4.89
C VAL A 222 -19.98 10.13 -3.63
N TYR A 223 -18.77 10.59 -3.27
CA TYR A 223 -18.56 11.48 -2.11
C TYR A 223 -18.82 12.97 -2.40
N GLU A 224 -19.35 13.32 -3.57
CA GLU A 224 -19.95 14.65 -3.82
C GLU A 224 -21.46 14.64 -3.55
N GLU A 225 -21.87 14.50 -2.28
CA GLU A 225 -23.08 15.13 -1.69
C GLU A 225 -22.84 15.49 -0.22
#